data_AF-A0A917P052-F1
#
_entry.id   AF-A0A917P052-F1
#
_cell.length_a   1.000
_cell.length_b   1.000
_cell.length_c   1.000
_cell.angle_alpha   90.00
_cell.angle_beta   90.00
_cell.angle_gamma   90.00
#
_symmetry.space_group_name_H-M   'P 1'
#
loop_
_entity.id
_entity.type
_entity.pdbx_description
1 polymer ?
#
loop_
_entity_poly.entity_id
_entity_poly.type
_entity_poly.pdbx_seq_one_letter_code
_entity_poly.pdbx_strand_id
1 'polypeptide(L)'
;MATRMGGAAAPGTRCHIDIGADGTYSWRLTATNGRVIAVAARAYRDYEECRAAFERMCTDIGGLPGAVHHTAGGSGWVWRLRDRTGGAVAVSARSYERHSTCQAAYERFRMLLAALGSGGVISWDDAD
;
A
#
# COMPACT_ATOMS: atom_id res chain seq x y z
N MET A 1 12.41 30.09 6.37
CA MET A 1 10.96 29.92 6.59
C MET A 1 10.67 28.42 6.68
N ALA A 2 10.27 27.94 7.85
CA ALA A 2 10.11 26.52 8.14
C ALA A 2 8.84 25.97 7.49
N THR A 3 8.98 24.88 6.74
CA THR A 3 7.91 24.11 6.11
C THR A 3 7.00 23.51 7.18
N ARG A 4 5.86 24.16 7.42
CA ARG A 4 4.66 23.49 7.94
C ARG A 4 3.76 23.16 6.75
N MET A 5 3.81 21.92 6.30
CA MET A 5 2.70 21.34 5.55
C MET A 5 2.23 20.13 6.37
N GLY A 6 1.11 20.33 7.07
CA GLY A 6 0.35 19.28 7.76
C GLY A 6 0.08 18.10 6.81
N GLY A 7 0.00 16.87 7.32
CA GLY A 7 -0.79 16.54 8.50
C GLY A 7 -2.27 16.39 8.15
N ALA A 8 -2.58 15.78 7.01
CA ALA A 8 -3.86 15.14 6.72
C ALA A 8 -3.57 13.99 5.74
N ALA A 9 -3.98 12.76 6.06
CA ALA A 9 -4.09 11.72 5.05
C ALA A 9 -5.05 12.27 3.99
N ALA A 10 -4.55 12.59 2.80
CA ALA A 10 -5.34 13.29 1.80
C ALA A 10 -6.58 12.43 1.44
N PRO A 11 -7.81 12.93 1.65
CA PRO A 11 -9.00 12.28 1.14
C PRO A 11 -8.88 12.26 -0.39
N GLY A 12 -8.86 11.07 -0.99
CA GLY A 12 -8.67 10.91 -2.44
C GLY A 12 -7.69 9.81 -2.87
N THR A 13 -7.29 8.91 -1.98
CA THR A 13 -6.60 7.68 -2.40
C THR A 13 -7.63 6.64 -2.81
N ARG A 14 -7.45 6.07 -4.00
CA ARG A 14 -8.37 5.07 -4.56
C ARG A 14 -7.73 3.70 -4.55
N CYS A 15 -8.47 2.70 -4.09
CA CYS A 15 -8.06 1.30 -4.15
C CYS A 15 -8.72 0.66 -5.37
N HIS A 16 -7.95 -0.05 -6.18
CA HIS A 16 -8.44 -0.75 -7.36
C HIS A 16 -8.07 -2.23 -7.25
N ILE A 17 -8.94 -3.10 -7.75
CA ILE A 17 -8.70 -4.54 -7.81
C ILE A 17 -8.52 -4.92 -9.27
N ASP A 18 -7.30 -5.32 -9.63
CA ASP A 18 -6.96 -5.83 -10.96
C ASP A 18 -7.11 -7.36 -10.97
N ILE A 19 -7.57 -7.91 -12.10
CA ILE A 19 -7.61 -9.36 -12.37
C ILE A 19 -6.42 -9.71 -13.27
N GLY A 20 -5.57 -10.62 -12.80
CA GLY A 20 -4.47 -11.20 -13.55
C GLY A 20 -4.95 -12.13 -14.66
N ALA A 21 -4.09 -12.38 -15.65
CA ALA A 21 -4.39 -13.28 -16.76
C ALA A 21 -4.64 -14.74 -16.32
N ASP A 22 -4.18 -15.09 -15.12
CA ASP A 22 -4.40 -16.37 -14.43
C ASP A 22 -5.73 -16.43 -13.66
N GLY A 23 -6.53 -15.37 -13.71
CA GLY A 23 -7.79 -15.25 -12.97
C GLY A 23 -7.61 -14.87 -11.51
N THR A 24 -6.40 -14.47 -11.09
CA THR A 24 -6.15 -14.05 -9.72
C THR A 24 -6.43 -12.58 -9.51
N TYR A 25 -6.83 -12.20 -8.30
CA TYR A 25 -7.16 -10.83 -7.94
C TYR A 25 -6.01 -10.21 -7.16
N SER A 26 -5.67 -8.97 -7.48
CA SER A 26 -4.67 -8.20 -6.73
C SER A 26 -5.13 -6.76 -6.57
N TRP A 27 -4.93 -6.20 -5.38
CA TRP A 27 -5.25 -4.79 -5.17
C TRP A 27 -4.03 -3.91 -5.46
N ARG A 28 -4.31 -2.70 -5.95
CA ARG A 28 -3.34 -1.61 -6.05
C ARG A 28 -3.92 -0.35 -5.43
N LEU A 29 -3.04 0.46 -4.85
CA LEU A 29 -3.41 1.71 -4.21
C LEU A 29 -2.83 2.88 -4.98
N THR A 30 -3.71 3.78 -5.41
CA THR A 30 -3.37 4.93 -6.24
C THR A 30 -3.60 6.21 -5.45
N ALA A 31 -2.54 7.01 -5.31
CA ALA A 31 -2.64 8.32 -4.67
C ALA A 31 -3.44 9.28 -5.55
N THR A 32 -3.90 10.39 -4.96
CA THR A 32 -4.72 11.41 -5.65
C THR A 32 -4.09 12.00 -6.92
N ASN A 33 -2.76 11.94 -7.04
CA ASN A 33 -2.03 12.37 -8.24
C ASN A 33 -2.01 11.32 -9.37
N GLY A 34 -2.82 10.27 -9.28
CA GLY A 34 -2.89 9.17 -10.24
C GLY A 34 -1.73 8.18 -10.16
N ARG A 35 -0.82 8.33 -9.19
CA ARG A 35 0.35 7.45 -9.06
C ARG A 35 0.07 6.26 -8.15
N VAL A 36 0.37 5.06 -8.64
CA VAL A 36 0.35 3.84 -7.82
C VAL A 36 1.47 3.92 -6.78
N ILE A 37 1.10 3.81 -5.52
CA ILE A 37 2.02 3.88 -4.38
C ILE A 37 2.31 2.51 -3.78
N ALA A 38 1.35 1.60 -3.83
CA ALA A 38 1.43 0.28 -3.23
C ALA A 38 0.66 -0.74 -4.07
N VAL A 39 1.11 -1.99 -4.03
CA VAL A 39 0.43 -3.13 -4.63
C VAL A 39 0.41 -4.30 -3.66
N ALA A 40 -0.57 -5.18 -3.81
CA ALA A 40 -0.64 -6.44 -3.10
C ALA A 40 0.63 -7.26 -3.37
N ALA A 41 1.20 -7.83 -2.32
CA ALA A 41 2.36 -8.71 -2.45
C ALA A 41 1.96 -10.16 -2.83
N ARG A 42 0.67 -10.47 -2.73
CA ARG A 42 0.08 -11.77 -3.03
C ARG A 42 -1.15 -11.59 -3.90
N ALA A 43 -1.41 -12.60 -4.72
CA ALA A 43 -2.63 -12.78 -5.46
C ALA A 43 -3.71 -13.44 -4.56
N TYR A 44 -4.97 -13.15 -4.86
CA TYR A 44 -6.15 -13.68 -4.18
C TYR A 44 -7.01 -14.46 -5.19
N ARG A 45 -7.81 -15.40 -4.69
CA ARG A 45 -8.69 -16.24 -5.52
C ARG A 45 -9.92 -15.49 -6.05
N ASP A 46 -10.45 -14.55 -5.27
CA ASP A 46 -11.70 -13.85 -5.58
C ASP A 46 -11.63 -12.38 -5.14
N TYR A 47 -12.48 -11.54 -5.74
CA TYR A 47 -12.60 -10.11 -5.43
C TYR A 47 -12.88 -9.86 -3.94
N GLU A 48 -13.84 -10.59 -3.34
CA GLU A 48 -14.23 -10.41 -1.94
C GLU A 48 -13.08 -10.72 -0.98
N GLU A 49 -12.28 -11.75 -1.28
CA GLU A 49 -11.11 -12.09 -0.47
C GLU A 49 -10.02 -11.01 -0.57
N CYS A 50 -9.78 -10.51 -1.78
CA CYS A 50 -8.84 -9.41 -2.02
C CYS A 50 -9.25 -8.16 -1.22
N ARG A 51 -10.54 -7.80 -1.29
CA ARG A 51 -11.14 -6.67 -0.58
C ARG A 51 -11.03 -6.83 0.94
N ALA A 52 -11.50 -7.96 1.48
CA ALA A 52 -11.47 -8.24 2.91
C ALA A 52 -10.03 -8.26 3.46
N ALA A 53 -9.07 -8.78 2.68
CA ALA A 53 -7.67 -8.76 3.07
C ALA A 53 -7.10 -7.32 3.16
N PHE A 54 -7.48 -6.44 2.24
CA PHE A 54 -7.10 -5.04 2.30
C PHE A 54 -7.74 -4.29 3.49
N GLU A 55 -9.05 -4.47 3.71
CA GLU A 55 -9.76 -3.86 4.84
C GLU A 55 -9.18 -4.32 6.20
N ARG A 56 -8.83 -5.60 6.31
CA ARG A 56 -8.16 -6.14 7.48
C ARG A 56 -6.77 -5.56 7.67
N MET A 57 -6.01 -5.38 6.59
CA MET A 57 -4.70 -4.74 6.63
C MET A 57 -4.79 -3.29 7.13
N CYS A 58 -5.80 -2.53 6.70
CA CYS A 58 -6.06 -1.17 7.18
C CYS A 58 -6.32 -1.14 8.69
N THR A 59 -7.11 -2.10 9.19
CA THR A 59 -7.46 -2.20 10.61
C THR A 59 -6.26 -2.65 11.47
N ASP A 60 -5.47 -3.60 10.97
CA ASP A 60 -4.36 -4.23 11.71
C ASP A 60 -3.01 -3.50 11.53
N ILE A 61 -2.93 -2.40 10.77
CA ILE A 61 -1.66 -1.75 10.39
C ILE A 61 -0.73 -1.38 11.55
N GLY A 62 -1.28 -1.15 12.74
CA GLY A 62 -0.50 -0.91 13.96
C GLY A 62 0.37 -2.10 14.37
N GLY A 63 -0.08 -3.32 14.09
CA GLY A 63 0.62 -4.57 14.40
C GLY A 63 1.32 -5.23 13.21
N LEU A 64 1.28 -4.63 12.02
CA LEU A 64 1.92 -5.17 10.82
C LEU A 64 3.37 -4.68 10.73
N PRO A 65 4.37 -5.57 10.85
CA PRO A 65 5.76 -5.19 10.68
C PRO A 65 6.03 -4.84 9.21
N GLY A 66 6.79 -3.79 8.95
CA GLY A 66 7.31 -3.53 7.62
C GLY A 66 8.66 -2.85 7.68
N ALA A 67 9.40 -2.99 6.59
CA ALA A 67 10.76 -2.49 6.50
C ALA A 67 11.10 -2.09 5.06
N VAL A 68 12.07 -1.18 4.96
CA VAL A 68 12.72 -0.81 3.71
C VAL A 68 13.85 -1.81 3.43
N HIS A 69 13.92 -2.29 2.21
CA HIS A 69 14.89 -3.26 1.72
C HIS A 69 15.57 -2.73 0.47
N HIS A 70 16.81 -3.16 0.22
CA HIS A 70 17.41 -2.98 -1.10
C HIS A 70 16.70 -3.87 -2.13
N THR A 71 16.61 -3.38 -3.37
CA THR A 71 16.18 -4.20 -4.51
C THR A 71 17.21 -5.32 -4.73
N ALA A 72 16.76 -6.44 -5.30
CA ALA A 72 17.64 -7.58 -5.57
C ALA A 72 18.84 -7.23 -6.48
N GLY A 73 18.69 -6.21 -7.34
CA GLY A 73 19.77 -5.70 -8.20
C GLY A 73 20.60 -4.55 -7.60
N GLY A 74 20.38 -4.16 -6.34
CA GLY A 74 21.14 -3.09 -5.68
C GLY A 74 20.86 -1.67 -6.17
N SER A 75 20.07 -1.51 -7.24
CA SER A 75 19.80 -0.24 -7.92
C SER A 75 18.81 0.68 -7.19
N GLY A 76 18.25 0.25 -6.06
CA GLY A 76 17.36 1.10 -5.28
C GLY A 76 16.79 0.43 -4.05
N TRP A 77 15.79 1.10 -3.50
CA TRP A 77 15.12 0.79 -2.24
C TRP A 77 13.65 0.51 -2.49
N VAL A 78 13.12 -0.51 -1.82
CA VAL A 78 11.72 -0.91 -1.86
C VAL A 78 11.26 -1.17 -0.44
N TRP A 79 10.05 -0.76 -0.09
CA TRP A 79 9.48 -1.10 1.20
C TRP A 79 8.54 -2.29 1.04
N ARG A 80 8.46 -3.11 2.10
CA ARG A 80 7.56 -4.25 2.17
C ARG A 80 6.89 -4.28 3.53
N LEU A 81 5.57 -4.40 3.52
CA LEU A 81 4.77 -4.69 4.70
C LEU A 81 4.56 -6.20 4.78
N ARG A 82 4.71 -6.75 5.98
CA ARG A 82 4.53 -8.16 6.28
C ARG A 82 3.41 -8.34 7.29
N ASP A 83 2.81 -9.52 7.26
CA ASP A 83 1.93 -9.98 8.32
C ASP A 83 2.74 -10.52 9.52
N ARG A 84 2.02 -10.98 10.53
CA ARG A 84 2.61 -11.54 11.76
C ARG A 84 3.31 -12.90 11.52
N THR A 85 2.99 -13.58 10.43
CA THR A 85 3.61 -14.85 10.02
C THR A 85 4.90 -14.63 9.21
N GLY A 86 5.18 -13.39 8.81
CA GLY A 86 6.34 -13.01 8.00
C GLY A 86 6.06 -12.95 6.50
N GLY A 87 4.85 -13.29 6.06
CA GLY A 87 4.42 -13.19 4.66
C GLY A 87 4.29 -11.73 4.23
N ALA A 88 4.79 -11.38 3.04
CA ALA A 88 4.58 -10.05 2.50
C ALA A 88 3.09 -9.87 2.15
N VAL A 89 2.51 -8.73 2.55
CA VAL A 89 1.11 -8.39 2.26
C VAL A 89 0.99 -7.19 1.33
N ALA A 90 1.92 -6.24 1.43
CA ALA A 90 1.99 -5.08 0.56
C ALA A 90 3.44 -4.77 0.20
N VAL A 91 3.66 -4.33 -1.04
CA VAL A 91 4.97 -3.87 -1.49
C VAL A 91 4.87 -2.52 -2.17
N SER A 92 5.98 -1.79 -2.17
CA SER A 92 6.10 -0.57 -2.97
C SER A 92 5.90 -0.89 -4.45
N ALA A 93 5.04 -0.12 -5.12
CA ALA A 93 4.79 -0.26 -6.56
C ALA A 93 6.03 0.04 -7.44
N ARG A 94 7.04 0.70 -6.87
CA ARG A 94 8.31 1.00 -7.56
C ARG A 94 9.48 1.02 -6.60
N SER A 95 10.67 0.93 -7.17
CA SER A 95 11.91 1.24 -6.48
C SER A 95 12.15 2.75 -6.35
N TYR A 96 12.92 3.10 -5.33
CA TYR A 96 13.35 4.44 -5.00
C TYR A 96 14.88 4.50 -5.02
N GLU A 97 15.45 5.58 -5.56
CA GLU A 97 16.91 5.71 -5.60
C GLU A 97 17.50 5.96 -4.21
N ARG A 98 16.73 6.58 -3.30
CA ARG A 98 17.18 6.98 -1.97
C ARG A 98 16.40 6.28 -0.87
N HIS A 99 17.12 5.84 0.17
CA HIS A 99 16.53 5.25 1.37
C HIS A 99 15.51 6.19 2.03
N SER A 100 15.88 7.46 2.23
CA SER A 100 15.02 8.45 2.88
C SER A 100 13.70 8.67 2.12
N THR A 101 13.74 8.71 0.79
CA THR A 101 12.53 8.82 -0.04
C THR A 101 11.67 7.56 0.07
N CYS A 102 12.29 6.38 0.12
CA CYS A 102 11.59 5.11 0.30
C CYS A 102 10.91 5.04 1.67
N GLN A 103 11.63 5.40 2.73
CA GLN A 103 11.12 5.45 4.10
C GLN A 103 9.96 6.45 4.22
N ALA A 104 10.12 7.65 3.67
CA ALA A 104 9.06 8.66 3.72
C ALA A 104 7.82 8.26 2.90
N ALA A 105 7.98 7.43 1.86
CA ALA A 105 6.85 6.84 1.14
C ALA A 105 6.16 5.74 1.96
N TYR A 106 6.95 4.89 2.64
CA TYR A 106 6.45 3.85 3.53
C TYR A 106 5.67 4.43 4.72
N GLU A 107 6.19 5.46 5.38
CA GLU A 107 5.52 6.14 6.50
C GLU A 107 4.20 6.76 6.05
N ARG A 108 4.17 7.42 4.88
CA ARG A 108 2.94 7.95 4.29
C ARG A 108 1.91 6.85 4.04
N PHE A 109 2.35 5.72 3.50
CA PHE A 109 1.49 4.58 3.27
C PHE A 109 0.89 4.04 4.58
N ARG A 110 1.69 3.91 5.65
CA ARG A 110 1.17 3.48 6.96
C ARG A 110 0.15 4.44 7.54
N MET A 111 0.42 5.75 7.47
CA MET A 111 -0.51 6.77 7.95
C MET A 111 -1.84 6.73 7.17
N LEU A 112 -1.77 6.51 5.87
CA LEU A 112 -2.95 6.37 5.02
C LEU A 112 -3.77 5.14 5.41
N LEU A 113 -3.15 3.97 5.55
CA LEU A 113 -3.84 2.75 5.96
C LEU A 113 -4.48 2.89 7.35
N ALA A 114 -3.80 3.56 8.29
CA ALA A 114 -4.35 3.85 9.61
C ALA A 114 -5.60 4.74 9.51
N ALA A 115 -5.57 5.78 8.67
CA ALA A 115 -6.73 6.64 8.44
C ALA A 115 -7.91 5.87 7.82
N LEU A 116 -7.65 4.96 6.87
CA LEU A 116 -8.68 4.10 6.28
C LEU A 116 -9.27 3.13 7.31
N GLY A 117 -8.45 2.50 8.15
CA GLY A 117 -8.90 1.58 9.20
C GLY A 117 -9.65 2.23 10.35
N SER A 118 -9.48 3.54 10.56
CA SER A 118 -10.13 4.29 11.65
C SER A 118 -11.57 4.74 11.34
N GLY A 119 -12.12 4.34 10.18
CA GLY A 119 -13.44 4.79 9.70
C GLY A 119 -13.40 5.61 8.41
N GLY A 120 -12.28 5.60 7.68
CA GLY A 120 -12.19 6.21 6.36
C GLY A 120 -12.96 5.38 5.33
N VAL A 121 -13.78 6.02 4.50
CA VAL A 121 -14.40 5.36 3.34
C VAL A 121 -13.31 5.04 2.33
N ILE A 122 -13.08 3.75 2.08
CA ILE A 122 -12.20 3.31 1.00
C ILE A 122 -12.94 3.53 -0.32
N SER A 123 -12.43 4.45 -1.14
CA SER A 123 -12.92 4.61 -2.50
C SER A 123 -12.41 3.44 -3.34
N TRP A 124 -13.29 2.46 -3.59
CA TRP A 124 -13.04 1.38 -4.53
C TRP A 124 -13.31 1.88 -5.95
N ASP A 125 -12.34 1.68 -6.84
CA ASP A 125 -12.56 1.77 -8.29
C ASP A 125 -12.96 0.36 -8.74
N ASP A 126 -14.25 0.09 -8.83
CA ASP A 126 -14.71 -1.11 -9.52
C ASP A 126 -14.36 -0.93 -11.00
N ALA A 127 -13.51 -1.81 -11.52
CA ALA A 127 -13.22 -1.87 -12.94
C ALA A 127 -14.55 -2.16 -13.66
N ASP A 128 -15.02 -1.20 -14.47
CA ASP A 128 -16.01 -1.43 -15.50
C ASP A 128 -15.38 -2.19 -16.67
#